data_AF-A0A962D6M1-F1
#
_entry.id   AF-A0A962D6M1-F1
#
_cell.length_a   1.000
_cell.length_b   1.000
_cell.length_c   1.000
_cell.angle_alpha   90.00
_cell.angle_beta   90.00
_cell.angle_gamma   90.00
#
_symmetry.space_group_name_H-M   'P 1'
#
loop_
_entity.id
_entity.type
_entity.pdbx_description
1 polymer ?
#
loop_
_entity_poly.entity_id
_entity_poly.type
_entity_poly.pdbx_seq_one_letter_code
_entity_poly.pdbx_strand_id
1 'polypeptide(L)'
;ARGFYDLRFLGHTASGKTIRCKVTGDRDPGYGSTAKILGEAAAMLALETPRGEPVGGFWTPATALGLPLISRLRERSGLGFEVLD
;
A
#
# COMPACT_ATOMS: atom_id res chain seq x y z
N ALA A 1 8.36 -12.56 -16.50
CA ALA A 1 9.29 -11.42 -16.66
C ALA A 1 9.62 -10.83 -15.29
N ARG A 2 10.82 -10.28 -15.08
CA ARG A 2 11.20 -9.54 -13.86
C ARG A 2 10.77 -8.08 -14.01
N GLY A 3 9.46 -7.81 -13.88
CA GLY A 3 8.93 -6.44 -13.93
C GLY A 3 9.11 -5.71 -12.60
N PHE A 4 9.06 -4.38 -12.63
CA PHE A 4 9.08 -3.51 -11.46
C PHE A 4 8.40 -2.18 -11.80
N TYR A 5 8.13 -1.35 -10.79
CA TYR A 5 7.70 0.04 -11.00
C TYR A 5 8.32 0.99 -9.99
N ASP A 6 8.47 2.24 -10.40
CA ASP A 6 8.92 3.34 -9.57
C ASP A 6 8.09 4.60 -9.88
N LEU A 7 7.22 4.99 -8.96
CA LEU A 7 6.25 6.06 -9.12
C LEU A 7 6.65 7.30 -8.30
N ARG A 8 6.38 8.49 -8.82
CA ARG A 8 6.53 9.77 -8.11
C ARG A 8 5.17 10.43 -7.95
N PHE A 9 4.85 10.84 -6.73
CA PHE A 9 3.70 11.65 -6.40
C PHE A 9 4.20 13.04 -6.00
N LEU A 10 3.60 14.09 -6.56
CA LEU A 10 3.91 15.47 -6.22
C LEU A 10 2.66 16.14 -5.67
N GLY A 11 2.78 16.76 -4.50
CA GLY A 11 1.71 17.53 -3.87
C GLY A 11 2.18 18.93 -3.49
N HIS A 12 1.27 19.88 -3.51
CA HIS A 12 1.51 21.25 -3.06
C HIS A 12 0.61 21.58 -1.87
N THR A 13 1.19 22.12 -0.80
CA THR A 13 0.41 22.60 0.35
C THR A 13 -0.19 23.97 0.07
N ALA A 14 -1.19 24.38 0.85
CA ALA A 14 -1.74 25.74 0.79
C ALA A 14 -0.69 26.83 1.07
N SER A 15 0.39 26.50 1.80
CA SER A 15 1.52 27.39 2.04
C SER A 15 2.57 27.42 0.91
N GLY A 16 2.33 26.71 -0.20
CA GLY A 16 3.25 26.64 -1.34
C GLY A 16 4.41 25.66 -1.20
N LYS A 17 4.47 24.86 -0.11
CA LYS A 17 5.49 23.81 0.04
C LYS A 17 5.20 22.67 -0.93
N THR A 18 6.23 22.17 -1.59
CA THR A 18 6.14 20.94 -2.39
C THR A 18 6.47 19.73 -1.52
N ILE A 19 5.66 18.69 -1.63
CA ILE A 19 5.89 17.37 -1.03
C ILE A 19 6.07 16.39 -2.19
N ARG A 20 7.14 15.60 -2.15
CA ARG A 20 7.42 14.56 -3.15
C ARG A 20 7.39 13.22 -2.44
N CYS A 21 6.63 12.27 -2.97
CA CYS A 21 6.61 10.90 -2.46
C CYS A 21 7.01 9.93 -3.57
N LYS A 22 7.56 8.80 -3.17
CA LYS A 22 7.98 7.69 -4.02
C LYS A 22 7.29 6.41 -3.58
N VAL A 23 6.82 5.65 -4.56
CA VAL A 23 6.32 4.29 -4.34
C VAL A 23 6.97 3.34 -5.34
N THR A 24 7.56 2.26 -4.83
CA THR A 24 8.20 1.22 -5.66
C THR A 24 7.55 -0.14 -5.48
N GLY A 25 7.72 -1.02 -6.46
CA GLY A 25 7.43 -2.44 -6.32
C GLY A 25 8.42 -3.31 -7.09
N ASP A 26 8.79 -4.44 -6.50
CA ASP A 26 9.76 -5.41 -7.03
C ASP A 26 9.19 -6.38 -8.09
N ARG A 27 7.90 -6.20 -8.44
CA ARG A 27 7.17 -6.96 -9.44
C ARG A 27 6.40 -6.05 -10.38
N ASP A 28 5.94 -6.60 -11.50
CA ASP A 28 5.13 -5.85 -12.45
C ASP A 28 3.85 -5.30 -11.78
N PRO A 29 3.40 -4.08 -12.15
CA PRO A 29 2.20 -3.48 -11.59
C PRO A 29 0.91 -4.15 -12.11
N GLY A 30 1.00 -5.09 -13.07
CA GLY A 30 -0.14 -5.79 -13.62
C GLY A 30 -0.65 -6.87 -12.66
N TYR A 31 0.01 -8.04 -12.67
CA TYR A 31 -0.36 -9.15 -11.81
C TYR A 31 0.60 -9.30 -10.62
N GLY A 32 1.91 -9.22 -10.85
CA GLY A 32 2.89 -9.63 -9.86
C GLY A 32 2.82 -8.85 -8.55
N SER A 33 2.73 -7.53 -8.59
CA SER A 33 2.56 -6.69 -7.39
C SER A 33 1.11 -6.69 -6.90
N THR A 34 0.15 -6.56 -7.81
CA THR A 34 -1.28 -6.52 -7.48
C THR A 34 -1.75 -7.76 -6.72
N ALA A 35 -1.34 -8.95 -7.15
CA ALA A 35 -1.67 -10.21 -6.49
C ALA A 35 -1.10 -10.27 -5.07
N LYS A 36 0.12 -9.76 -4.85
CA LYS A 36 0.72 -9.66 -3.51
C LYS A 36 -0.09 -8.70 -2.62
N ILE A 37 -0.45 -7.52 -3.13
CA ILE A 37 -1.25 -6.54 -2.38
C ILE A 37 -2.60 -7.14 -1.94
N LEU A 38 -3.31 -7.79 -2.86
CA LEU A 38 -4.58 -8.45 -2.56
C LEU A 38 -4.41 -9.62 -1.59
N GLY A 39 -3.36 -10.42 -1.77
CA GLY A 39 -3.04 -11.55 -0.90
C GLY A 39 -2.76 -11.13 0.53
N GLU A 40 -1.95 -10.09 0.74
CA GLU A 40 -1.67 -9.59 2.09
C GLU A 40 -2.89 -8.93 2.73
N ALA A 41 -3.69 -8.19 1.98
CA ALA A 41 -4.95 -7.64 2.51
C ALA A 41 -5.90 -8.75 2.96
N ALA A 42 -6.05 -9.81 2.16
CA ALA A 42 -6.87 -10.98 2.53
C ALA A 42 -6.31 -11.72 3.74
N ALA A 43 -4.99 -11.92 3.80
CA ALA A 43 -4.34 -12.58 4.94
C ALA A 43 -4.53 -11.79 6.24
N MET A 44 -4.38 -10.47 6.20
CA MET A 44 -4.63 -9.62 7.38
C MET A 44 -6.08 -9.72 7.84
N LEU A 45 -7.05 -9.62 6.93
CA LEU A 45 -8.47 -9.77 7.27
C LEU A 45 -8.80 -11.14 7.88
N ALA A 46 -8.22 -12.20 7.34
CA ALA A 46 -8.52 -13.57 7.77
C ALA A 46 -7.83 -13.95 9.09
N LEU A 47 -6.63 -13.43 9.35
CA LEU A 47 -5.74 -13.93 10.40
C LEU A 47 -5.47 -12.93 11.53
N GLU A 48 -5.57 -11.63 11.25
CA GLU A 48 -5.08 -10.56 12.14
C GLU A 48 -6.13 -9.53 12.51
N THR A 49 -7.18 -9.36 11.70
CA THR A 49 -8.25 -8.39 11.97
C THR A 49 -9.21 -8.93 13.05
N PRO A 50 -9.46 -8.16 14.13
CA PRO A 50 -10.41 -8.55 15.16
C PRO A 50 -11.82 -8.77 14.62
N ARG A 51 -12.55 -9.72 15.21
CA ARG A 51 -13.97 -9.91 14.84
C ARG A 51 -14.77 -8.66 15.18
N GLY A 52 -15.61 -8.24 14.24
CA GLY A 52 -16.40 -7.01 14.36
C GLY A 52 -15.69 -5.77 13.81
N GLU A 53 -14.45 -5.90 13.34
CA GLU A 53 -13.69 -4.85 12.67
C GLU A 53 -13.30 -5.24 11.22
N PRO A 54 -13.27 -4.28 10.27
CA PRO A 54 -13.95 -3.00 10.36
C PRO A 54 -15.46 -3.22 10.52
N VAL A 55 -16.17 -2.22 11.05
CA VAL A 55 -17.64 -2.28 11.09
C VAL A 55 -18.20 -2.53 9.68
N GLY A 56 -19.39 -3.12 9.58
CA GLY A 56 -19.98 -3.50 8.30
C GLY A 56 -19.97 -2.37 7.25
N GLY A 57 -19.93 -2.74 5.97
CA GLY A 57 -19.87 -1.80 4.86
C GLY A 57 -18.92 -2.26 3.75
N PHE A 58 -18.69 -1.37 2.78
CA PHE A 58 -17.77 -1.59 1.66
C PHE A 58 -16.53 -0.72 1.83
N TRP A 59 -15.45 -1.35 2.26
CA TRP A 59 -14.20 -0.66 2.57
C TRP A 59 -13.16 -0.86 1.48
N THR A 60 -12.31 0.15 1.30
CA THR A 60 -11.05 -0.04 0.58
C THR A 60 -10.02 -0.65 1.55
N PRO A 61 -9.01 -1.40 1.07
CA PRO A 61 -7.97 -1.93 1.95
C PRO A 61 -7.25 -0.84 2.76
N ALA A 62 -7.05 0.34 2.17
CA ALA A 62 -6.41 1.47 2.83
C ALA A 62 -7.22 1.95 4.06
N THR A 63 -8.54 1.97 3.97
CA THR A 63 -9.41 2.41 5.08
C THR A 63 -9.71 1.31 6.08
N ALA A 64 -9.81 0.05 5.65
CA ALA A 64 -10.05 -1.09 6.54
C ALA A 64 -8.81 -1.50 7.36
N LEU A 65 -7.63 -1.47 6.75
CA LEU A 65 -6.39 -2.02 7.32
C LEU A 65 -5.37 -0.95 7.71
N GLY A 66 -5.51 0.28 7.21
CA GLY A 66 -4.69 1.43 7.63
C GLY A 66 -3.19 1.26 7.44
N LEU A 67 -2.42 1.91 8.33
CA LEU A 67 -0.96 1.86 8.35
C LEU A 67 -0.36 0.44 8.52
N PRO A 68 -1.01 -0.50 9.27
CA PRO A 68 -0.58 -1.90 9.29
C PRO A 68 -0.40 -2.51 7.90
N LEU A 69 -1.28 -2.21 6.93
CA LEU A 69 -1.13 -2.71 5.55
C LEU A 69 0.14 -2.17 4.88
N ILE A 70 0.51 -0.91 5.09
CA ILE A 70 1.75 -0.34 4.54
C ILE A 70 2.96 -1.09 5.07
N SER A 71 3.02 -1.32 6.39
CA SER A 71 4.11 -2.05 7.04
C SER A 71 4.23 -3.48 6.48
N ARG A 72 3.09 -4.18 6.38
CA ARG A 72 2.98 -5.51 5.81
C ARG A 72 3.51 -5.59 4.37
N LEU A 73 3.11 -4.66 3.52
CA LEU A 73 3.51 -4.64 2.11
C LEU A 73 5.01 -4.36 1.94
N ARG A 74 5.61 -3.55 2.82
CA ARG A 74 7.07 -3.35 2.85
C ARG A 74 7.79 -4.62 3.22
N GLU A 75 7.36 -5.28 4.29
CA GLU A 75 8.01 -6.45 4.85
C GLU A 75 7.89 -7.69 3.97
N ARG A 76 6.74 -7.90 3.33
CA ARG A 76 6.40 -9.19 2.71
C ARG A 76 6.15 -9.13 1.22
N SER A 77 5.88 -7.94 0.67
CA SER A 77 5.48 -7.79 -0.73
C SER A 77 6.51 -7.08 -1.60
N GLY A 78 7.57 -6.51 -1.03
CA GLY A 78 8.62 -5.82 -1.79
C GLY A 78 8.19 -4.44 -2.29
N LEU A 79 7.22 -3.82 -1.63
CA LEU A 79 6.80 -2.44 -1.91
C LEU A 79 7.59 -1.44 -1.07
N GLY A 80 7.96 -0.30 -1.65
CA GLY A 80 8.60 0.81 -0.96
C GLY A 80 7.67 2.03 -0.90
N PHE A 81 7.70 2.77 0.21
CA PHE A 81 6.93 4.01 0.39
C PHE A 81 7.81 5.06 1.07
N GLU A 82 8.11 6.16 0.40
CA GLU A 82 9.08 7.15 0.89
C GLU A 82 8.57 8.56 0.64
N VAL A 83 8.75 9.45 1.62
CA VAL A 83 8.72 10.91 1.38
C VAL A 83 10.15 11.30 1.02
N LEU A 84 10.30 12.03 -0.08
CA LEU A 84 11.59 12.49 -0.58
C LEU A 84 11.89 13.89 -0.01
N ASP A 85 13.17 14.15 0.24
CA ASP A 85 13.67 15.46 0.69
C ASP A 85 13.44 16.58 -0.35
#